data_AF-A0A6A6B801-F1
#
_entry.id   AF-A0A6A6B801-F1
#
_cell.length_a   1.000
_cell.length_b   1.000
_cell.length_c   1.000
_cell.angle_alpha   90.00
_cell.angle_beta   90.00
_cell.angle_gamma   90.00
#
_symmetry.space_group_name_H-M   'P 1'
#
loop_
_entity.id
_entity.type
_entity.pdbx_description
1 polymer ?
#
loop_
_entity_poly.entity_id
_entity_poly.type
_entity_poly.pdbx_seq_one_letter_code
_entity_poly.pdbx_strand_id
1 'polypeptide(L)'
;MPSSSEQSAYFVTGALAGLAALPIELGPSARLLPVLKSHLAIQVPRAGFRFWVFDLSKSQLSSQLPGTGLLRTTLVGALSGFSGGLAEVTYQSLVFRRHLPEFAALASQSGKLFFCFGTYTFLSTSLSEELPPRPFWYCWVMGAVAGAVGSGVLAAVEGARGSVLAKLTGKGALSIGTVIAVQVTTCAKTLMPAKA
;
A
#
# COMPACT_ATOMS: atom_id res chain seq x y z
N MET A 1 -8.75 16.79 10.74
CA MET A 1 -7.91 16.67 9.52
C MET A 1 -6.47 16.49 9.97
N PRO A 2 -5.68 15.66 9.27
CA PRO A 2 -4.26 15.46 9.59
C PRO A 2 -3.47 16.75 9.33
N SER A 3 -2.43 16.95 10.11
CA SER A 3 -1.54 18.12 10.01
C SER A 3 -0.65 18.04 8.77
N SER A 4 -0.12 19.20 8.32
CA SER A 4 0.77 19.24 7.15
C SER A 4 2.07 18.44 7.35
N SER A 5 2.57 18.34 8.58
CA SER A 5 3.75 17.53 8.92
C SER A 5 3.46 16.03 8.92
N GLU A 6 2.27 15.61 9.37
CA GLU A 6 1.84 14.21 9.25
C GLU A 6 1.71 13.81 7.78
N GLN A 7 1.07 14.66 6.98
CA GLN A 7 0.85 14.43 5.56
C GLN A 7 2.16 14.32 4.77
N SER A 8 3.15 15.17 5.09
CA SER A 8 4.48 15.07 4.48
C SER A 8 5.21 13.80 4.92
N ALA A 9 5.10 13.39 6.19
CA ALA A 9 5.66 12.15 6.68
C ALA A 9 5.07 10.92 5.97
N TYR A 10 3.75 10.86 5.78
CA TYR A 10 3.09 9.77 5.04
C TYR A 10 3.53 9.73 3.58
N PHE A 11 3.66 10.87 2.92
CA PHE A 11 4.16 10.93 1.54
C PHE A 11 5.61 10.44 1.44
N VAL A 12 6.51 10.98 2.28
CA VAL A 12 7.94 10.64 2.25
C VAL A 12 8.18 9.18 2.62
N THR A 13 7.52 8.69 3.67
CA THR A 13 7.64 7.29 4.09
C THR A 13 7.03 6.33 3.07
N GLY A 14 5.95 6.73 2.39
CA GLY A 14 5.39 6.02 1.25
C GLY A 14 6.34 5.98 0.05
N ALA A 15 7.01 7.09 -0.25
CA ALA A 15 8.02 7.16 -1.31
C ALA A 15 9.22 6.23 -1.00
N LEU A 16 9.71 6.23 0.25
CA LEU A 16 10.76 5.32 0.73
C LEU A 16 10.32 3.85 0.63
N ALA A 17 9.06 3.55 0.95
CA ALA A 17 8.50 2.21 0.78
C ALA A 17 8.45 1.79 -0.70
N GLY A 18 8.10 2.71 -1.59
CA GLY A 18 8.17 2.49 -3.05
C GLY A 18 9.58 2.21 -3.54
N LEU A 19 10.58 2.92 -3.01
CA LEU A 19 12.00 2.67 -3.28
C LEU A 19 12.42 1.25 -2.84
N ALA A 20 12.03 0.85 -1.63
CA ALA A 20 12.38 -0.46 -1.08
C ALA A 20 11.76 -1.63 -1.87
N ALA A 21 10.63 -1.41 -2.53
CA ALA A 21 9.96 -2.44 -3.34
C ALA A 21 10.51 -2.59 -4.77
N LEU A 22 11.35 -1.65 -5.24
CA LEU A 22 11.88 -1.67 -6.61
C LEU A 22 12.56 -2.98 -7.02
N PRO A 23 13.42 -3.63 -6.21
CA PRO A 23 14.07 -4.88 -6.61
C PRO A 23 13.06 -6.01 -6.90
N ILE A 24 11.94 -6.02 -6.17
CA ILE A 24 10.87 -7.02 -6.30
C ILE A 24 10.07 -6.78 -7.58
N GLU A 25 9.87 -5.51 -7.95
CA GLU A 25 9.16 -5.13 -9.18
C GLU A 25 10.00 -5.36 -10.44
N LEU A 26 11.32 -5.12 -10.36
CA LEU A 26 12.27 -5.23 -11.48
C LEU A 26 12.68 -6.68 -11.79
N GLY A 27 12.62 -7.58 -10.79
CA GLY A 27 13.07 -8.96 -10.95
C GLY A 27 14.58 -9.07 -11.27
N PRO A 28 15.07 -10.25 -11.66
CA PRO A 28 16.51 -10.52 -11.80
C PRO A 28 17.18 -9.92 -13.06
N SER A 29 16.51 -9.04 -13.82
CA SER A 29 17.04 -8.59 -15.12
C SER A 29 18.00 -7.40 -14.99
N ALA A 30 19.28 -7.66 -15.29
CA ALA A 30 20.45 -6.82 -15.04
C ALA A 30 20.71 -5.65 -16.03
N ARG A 31 19.67 -4.99 -16.57
CA ARG A 31 19.85 -3.70 -17.28
C ARG A 31 19.60 -2.53 -16.34
N LEU A 32 20.44 -2.45 -15.32
CA LEU A 32 20.19 -1.79 -14.03
C LEU A 32 20.19 -0.25 -14.03
N LEU A 33 20.70 0.46 -15.03
CA LEU A 33 20.80 1.93 -14.94
C LEU A 33 19.65 2.69 -15.62
N PRO A 34 19.32 2.43 -16.91
CA PRO A 34 18.26 3.16 -17.61
C PRO A 34 16.87 2.76 -17.11
N VAL A 35 16.68 1.47 -16.85
CA VAL A 35 15.44 0.88 -16.35
C VAL A 35 15.16 1.31 -14.91
N LEU A 36 16.21 1.45 -14.10
CA LEU A 36 16.09 1.95 -12.73
C LEU A 36 15.69 3.41 -12.70
N LYS A 37 16.24 4.27 -13.56
CA LYS A 37 15.84 5.69 -13.62
C LYS A 37 14.37 5.87 -14.01
N SER A 38 13.90 5.15 -15.02
CA SER A 38 12.50 5.23 -15.45
C SER A 38 11.53 4.64 -14.42
N HIS A 39 11.90 3.53 -13.77
CA HIS A 39 11.06 2.96 -12.70
C HIS A 39 11.12 3.77 -11.41
N LEU A 40 12.26 4.34 -11.03
CA LEU A 40 12.38 5.25 -9.88
C LEU A 40 11.46 6.46 -10.04
N ALA A 41 11.53 7.12 -11.21
CA ALA A 41 10.76 8.32 -11.49
C ALA A 41 9.24 8.09 -11.41
N ILE A 42 8.77 6.85 -11.64
CA ILE A 42 7.35 6.51 -11.62
C ILE A 42 6.93 5.89 -10.28
N GLN A 43 7.65 4.87 -9.80
CA GLN A 43 7.24 4.04 -8.66
C GLN A 43 7.28 4.80 -7.32
N VAL A 44 8.29 5.64 -7.14
CA VAL A 44 8.52 6.36 -5.88
C VAL A 44 7.43 7.40 -5.61
N PRO A 45 7.15 8.36 -6.51
CA PRO A 45 6.08 9.32 -6.27
C PRO A 45 4.70 8.65 -6.28
N ARG A 46 4.52 7.58 -7.05
CA ARG A 46 3.28 6.80 -7.06
C ARG A 46 2.97 6.17 -5.71
N ALA A 47 3.96 5.54 -5.07
CA ALA A 47 3.82 4.99 -3.73
C ALA A 47 3.61 6.10 -2.68
N GLY A 48 4.36 7.21 -2.77
CA GLY A 48 4.15 8.37 -1.90
C GLY A 48 2.73 8.92 -1.98
N PHE A 49 2.21 9.12 -3.19
CA PHE A 49 0.86 9.62 -3.43
C PHE A 49 -0.23 8.68 -2.93
N ARG A 50 -0.05 7.36 -3.11
CA ARG A 50 -0.94 6.34 -2.54
C ARG A 50 -1.07 6.46 -1.04
N PHE A 51 0.05 6.55 -0.31
CA PHE A 51 0.02 6.64 1.16
C PHE A 51 -0.47 7.98 1.68
N TRP A 52 -0.20 9.05 0.93
CA TRP A 52 -0.76 10.37 1.20
C TRP A 52 -2.30 10.37 1.13
N VAL A 53 -2.87 9.86 0.02
CA VAL A 53 -4.33 9.75 -0.13
C VAL A 53 -4.94 8.75 0.86
N PHE A 54 -4.23 7.66 1.16
CA PHE A 54 -4.67 6.69 2.17
C PHE A 54 -4.89 7.38 3.53
N ASP A 55 -3.94 8.19 4.00
CA ASP A 55 -4.05 8.88 5.30
C ASP A 55 -5.18 9.91 5.32
N LEU A 56 -5.31 10.71 4.24
CA LEU A 56 -6.42 11.63 4.08
C LEU A 56 -7.77 10.91 4.16
N SER A 57 -7.92 9.84 3.37
CA SER A 57 -9.16 9.05 3.32
C SER A 57 -9.47 8.42 4.66
N LYS A 58 -8.44 7.87 5.33
CA LYS A 58 -8.56 7.25 6.65
C LYS A 58 -9.07 8.26 7.67
N SER A 59 -8.50 9.47 7.68
CA SER A 59 -8.90 10.52 8.62
C SER A 59 -10.36 10.95 8.45
N GLN A 60 -10.84 11.05 7.21
CA GLN A 60 -12.21 11.42 6.90
C GLN A 60 -13.18 10.28 7.23
N LEU A 61 -12.90 9.07 6.74
CA LEU A 61 -13.73 7.88 6.97
C LEU A 61 -13.86 7.52 8.46
N SER A 62 -12.78 7.70 9.23
CA SER A 62 -12.79 7.49 10.68
C SER A 62 -13.67 8.49 11.44
N SER A 63 -14.01 9.63 10.84
CA SER A 63 -14.98 10.57 11.44
C SER A 63 -16.42 10.33 10.99
N GLN A 64 -16.63 9.72 9.81
CA GLN A 64 -17.95 9.62 9.18
C GLN A 64 -18.65 8.29 9.40
N LEU A 65 -17.91 7.17 9.50
CA LEU A 65 -18.52 5.86 9.71
C LEU A 65 -18.94 5.71 11.18
N PRO A 66 -20.22 5.52 11.50
CA PRO A 66 -20.69 5.29 12.87
C PRO A 66 -20.26 3.91 13.40
N GLY A 67 -20.14 3.78 14.72
CA GLY A 67 -19.82 2.53 15.42
C GLY A 67 -18.39 2.43 15.94
N THR A 68 -18.11 1.39 16.72
CA THR A 68 -16.78 1.05 17.24
C THR A 68 -16.57 -0.45 17.04
N GLY A 69 -15.34 -0.87 16.73
CA GLY A 69 -14.99 -2.28 16.60
C GLY A 69 -14.28 -2.68 15.32
N LEU A 70 -13.89 -3.96 15.26
CA LEU A 70 -13.02 -4.57 14.26
C LEU A 70 -13.54 -4.44 12.82
N LEU A 71 -14.85 -4.56 12.63
CA LEU A 71 -15.47 -4.47 11.30
C LEU A 71 -15.34 -3.05 10.72
N ARG A 72 -15.52 -2.03 11.57
CA ARG A 72 -15.37 -0.62 11.17
C ARG A 72 -13.91 -0.31 10.84
N THR A 73 -12.96 -0.70 11.68
CA THR A 73 -11.54 -0.43 11.44
C THR A 73 -11.08 -1.11 10.15
N THR A 74 -11.48 -2.36 9.94
CA THR A 74 -11.21 -3.12 8.70
C THR A 74 -11.79 -2.41 7.47
N LEU A 75 -13.05 -1.95 7.54
CA LEU A 75 -13.70 -1.25 6.44
C LEU A 75 -13.03 0.10 6.13
N VAL A 76 -12.67 0.87 7.15
CA VAL A 76 -11.89 2.11 6.99
C VAL A 76 -10.57 1.81 6.28
N GLY A 77 -9.83 0.79 6.74
CA GLY A 77 -8.57 0.37 6.10
C GLY A 77 -8.76 -0.02 4.64
N ALA A 78 -9.80 -0.80 4.33
CA ALA A 78 -10.10 -1.25 2.99
C ALA A 78 -10.47 -0.09 2.05
N LEU A 79 -11.36 0.81 2.48
CA LEU A 79 -11.79 1.97 1.70
C LEU A 79 -10.66 2.99 1.49
N SER A 80 -9.82 3.23 2.51
CA SER A 80 -8.61 4.03 2.36
C SER A 80 -7.59 3.39 1.42
N GLY A 81 -7.49 2.06 1.43
CA GLY A 81 -6.69 1.31 0.46
C GLY A 81 -7.19 1.49 -0.96
N PHE A 82 -8.51 1.39 -1.15
CA PHE A 82 -9.17 1.59 -2.44
C PHE A 82 -8.92 2.98 -3.01
N SER A 83 -9.13 4.04 -2.21
CA SER A 83 -8.89 5.42 -2.65
C SER A 83 -7.41 5.68 -2.97
N GLY A 84 -6.49 5.11 -2.18
CA GLY A 84 -5.07 5.12 -2.48
C GLY A 84 -4.73 4.45 -3.82
N GLY A 85 -5.45 3.39 -4.20
CA GLY A 85 -5.31 2.70 -5.48
C GLY A 85 -5.82 3.51 -6.67
N LEU A 86 -6.97 4.14 -6.52
CA LEU A 86 -7.50 5.08 -7.52
C LEU A 86 -6.52 6.23 -7.75
N ALA A 87 -6.02 6.80 -6.66
CA ALA A 87 -5.04 7.89 -6.68
C ALA A 87 -3.75 7.47 -7.38
N GLU A 88 -3.21 6.29 -7.07
CA GLU A 88 -2.02 5.73 -7.70
C GLU A 88 -2.18 5.58 -9.22
N VAL A 89 -3.27 4.99 -9.68
CA VAL A 89 -3.52 4.76 -11.13
C VAL A 89 -3.79 6.08 -11.85
N THR A 90 -4.53 6.98 -11.23
CA THR A 90 -4.87 8.30 -11.80
C THR A 90 -3.61 9.15 -11.94
N TYR A 91 -2.80 9.22 -10.87
CA TYR A 91 -1.51 9.92 -10.89
C TYR A 91 -0.60 9.36 -11.97
N GLN A 92 -0.47 8.03 -12.04
CA GLN A 92 0.35 7.38 -13.06
C GLN A 92 -0.13 7.71 -14.48
N SER A 93 -1.44 7.65 -14.71
CA SER A 93 -2.03 7.81 -16.03
C SER A 93 -1.98 9.25 -16.53
N LEU A 94 -2.25 10.24 -15.67
CA LEU A 94 -2.26 11.65 -16.04
C LEU A 94 -0.87 12.26 -16.09
N VAL A 95 -0.02 11.97 -15.10
CA VAL A 95 1.29 12.64 -14.98
C VAL A 95 2.32 12.03 -15.92
N PHE A 96 2.37 10.70 -16.02
CA PHE A 96 3.41 10.04 -16.82
C PHE A 96 2.93 9.61 -18.20
N ARG A 97 1.70 9.10 -18.30
CA ARG A 97 1.16 8.61 -19.59
C ARG A 97 0.33 9.65 -20.35
N ARG A 98 -0.06 10.75 -19.70
CA ARG A 98 -0.87 11.85 -20.27
C ARG A 98 -2.15 11.37 -20.95
N HIS A 99 -2.77 10.34 -20.38
CA HIS A 99 -4.03 9.74 -20.84
C HIS A 99 -4.96 9.46 -19.66
N LEU A 100 -6.25 9.34 -19.94
CA LEU A 100 -7.21 8.90 -18.93
C LEU A 100 -6.98 7.43 -18.58
N PRO A 101 -7.03 7.07 -17.29
CA PRO A 101 -6.89 5.68 -16.88
C PRO A 101 -8.08 4.85 -17.37
N GLU A 102 -7.79 3.64 -17.86
CA GLU A 102 -8.84 2.66 -18.18
C GLU A 102 -9.58 2.24 -16.91
N PHE A 103 -10.89 2.05 -17.03
CA PHE A 103 -11.72 1.61 -15.90
C PHE A 103 -11.23 0.27 -15.32
N ALA A 104 -10.82 -0.67 -16.20
CA ALA A 104 -10.28 -1.95 -15.76
C ALA A 104 -9.01 -1.79 -14.91
N ALA A 105 -8.11 -0.89 -15.28
CA ALA A 105 -6.88 -0.61 -14.52
C ALA A 105 -7.20 0.04 -13.15
N LEU A 106 -8.18 0.94 -13.10
CA LEU A 106 -8.67 1.53 -11.86
C LEU A 106 -9.28 0.47 -10.94
N ALA A 107 -10.22 -0.32 -11.47
CA ALA A 107 -10.92 -1.36 -10.71
C ALA A 107 -9.94 -2.43 -10.20
N SER A 108 -8.99 -2.85 -11.04
CA SER A 108 -7.95 -3.81 -10.69
C SER A 108 -7.09 -3.28 -9.53
N GLN A 109 -6.38 -2.18 -9.71
CA GLN A 109 -5.47 -1.71 -8.65
C GLN A 109 -6.20 -1.32 -7.37
N SER A 110 -7.37 -0.67 -7.48
CA SER A 110 -8.13 -0.23 -6.31
C SER A 110 -8.74 -1.42 -5.56
N GLY A 111 -9.24 -2.43 -6.28
CA GLY A 111 -9.73 -3.68 -5.70
C GLY A 111 -8.61 -4.45 -4.99
N LYS A 112 -7.43 -4.56 -5.61
CA LYS A 112 -6.26 -5.16 -4.96
C LYS A 112 -5.94 -4.48 -3.65
N LEU A 113 -5.87 -3.14 -3.65
CA LEU A 113 -5.51 -2.39 -2.45
C LEU A 113 -6.61 -2.38 -1.40
N PHE A 114 -7.88 -2.46 -1.80
CA PHE A 114 -9.00 -2.68 -0.89
C PHE A 114 -8.79 -3.95 -0.06
N PHE A 115 -8.52 -5.08 -0.73
CA PHE A 115 -8.28 -6.34 -0.03
C PHE A 115 -6.96 -6.34 0.76
N CYS A 116 -5.88 -5.76 0.21
CA CYS A 116 -4.61 -5.66 0.93
C CYS A 116 -4.76 -4.87 2.23
N PHE A 117 -5.24 -3.63 2.18
CA PHE A 117 -5.31 -2.80 3.38
C PHE A 117 -6.43 -3.23 4.31
N GLY A 118 -7.55 -3.73 3.81
CA GLY A 118 -8.57 -4.36 4.65
C GLY A 118 -8.00 -5.53 5.45
N THR A 119 -7.33 -6.46 4.78
CA THR A 119 -6.69 -7.62 5.43
C THR A 119 -5.61 -7.18 6.42
N TYR A 120 -4.76 -6.21 6.05
CA TYR A 120 -3.73 -5.70 6.93
C TYR A 120 -4.32 -5.04 8.18
N THR A 121 -5.36 -4.21 8.02
CA THR A 121 -6.02 -3.56 9.15
C THR A 121 -6.73 -4.57 10.04
N PHE A 122 -7.40 -5.57 9.47
CA PHE A 122 -7.99 -6.68 10.21
C PHE A 122 -6.93 -7.42 11.05
N LEU A 123 -5.81 -7.82 10.44
CA LEU A 123 -4.74 -8.56 11.11
C LEU A 123 -4.07 -7.72 12.21
N SER A 124 -3.75 -6.47 11.91
CA SER A 124 -3.06 -5.58 12.86
C SER A 124 -3.92 -5.28 14.09
N THR A 125 -5.24 -5.15 13.92
CA THR A 125 -6.18 -4.85 15.01
C THR A 125 -6.68 -6.09 15.75
N SER A 126 -6.82 -7.24 15.07
CA SER A 126 -7.22 -8.51 15.72
C SER A 126 -6.11 -9.09 16.59
N LEU A 127 -4.85 -8.86 16.21
CA LEU A 127 -3.69 -9.45 16.89
C LEU A 127 -3.12 -8.55 17.99
N SER A 128 -3.57 -7.29 18.13
CA SER A 128 -3.24 -6.43 19.28
C SER A 128 -4.02 -5.10 19.23
N GLU A 129 -4.49 -4.64 20.40
CA GLU A 129 -5.33 -3.44 20.57
C GLU A 129 -4.54 -2.13 20.48
N GLU A 130 -3.22 -2.16 20.64
CA GLU A 130 -2.36 -0.98 20.53
C GLU A 130 -1.44 -1.09 19.30
N LEU A 131 -1.39 -0.02 18.52
CA LEU A 131 -0.38 0.19 17.49
C LEU A 131 0.72 1.13 18.01
N PRO A 132 1.73 0.65 18.79
CA PRO A 132 3.05 1.25 18.85
C PRO A 132 4.00 0.50 17.89
N PRO A 133 5.22 0.99 17.59
CA PRO A 133 6.03 0.45 16.50
C PRO A 133 6.34 -1.04 16.72
N ARG A 134 5.75 -1.89 15.87
CA ARG A 134 6.06 -3.33 15.84
C ARG A 134 7.40 -3.56 15.12
N PRO A 135 8.14 -4.62 15.48
CA PRO A 135 9.39 -4.93 14.80
C PRO A 135 9.13 -5.13 13.30
N PHE A 136 10.11 -4.74 12.47
CA PHE A 136 10.01 -4.77 11.01
C PHE A 136 9.43 -6.08 10.48
N TRP A 137 9.93 -7.22 10.96
CA TRP A 137 9.50 -8.54 10.53
C TRP A 137 8.04 -8.84 10.83
N TYR A 138 7.52 -8.34 11.94
CA TYR A 138 6.12 -8.52 12.30
C TYR A 138 5.21 -7.73 11.35
N CYS A 139 5.55 -6.47 11.07
CA CYS A 139 4.85 -5.67 10.05
C CYS A 139 4.96 -6.30 8.66
N TRP A 140 6.13 -6.86 8.34
CA TRP A 140 6.39 -7.51 7.07
C TRP A 140 5.52 -8.74 6.87
N VAL A 141 5.42 -9.63 7.86
CA VAL A 141 4.58 -10.84 7.77
C VAL A 141 3.11 -10.48 7.60
N MET A 142 2.57 -9.55 8.40
CA MET A 142 1.19 -9.09 8.22
C MET A 142 0.96 -8.48 6.84
N GLY A 143 1.90 -7.63 6.40
CA GLY A 143 1.83 -7.02 5.07
C GLY A 143 1.96 -8.05 3.94
N ALA A 144 2.75 -9.10 4.13
CA ALA A 144 2.93 -10.17 3.15
C ALA A 144 1.67 -11.02 3.04
N VAL A 145 1.03 -11.37 4.15
CA VAL A 145 -0.27 -12.06 4.15
C VAL A 145 -1.32 -11.19 3.47
N ALA A 146 -1.42 -9.92 3.84
CA ALA A 146 -2.31 -8.95 3.20
C ALA A 146 -2.05 -8.83 1.69
N GLY A 147 -0.79 -8.77 1.28
CA GLY A 147 -0.38 -8.72 -0.12
C GLY A 147 -0.74 -9.98 -0.90
N ALA A 148 -0.55 -11.14 -0.29
CA ALA A 148 -0.94 -12.42 -0.87
C ALA A 148 -2.47 -12.49 -1.08
N VAL A 149 -3.25 -12.09 -0.08
CA VAL A 149 -4.72 -12.06 -0.15
C VAL A 149 -5.18 -11.09 -1.23
N GLY A 150 -4.73 -9.84 -1.19
CA GLY A 150 -5.21 -8.83 -2.15
C GLY A 150 -4.81 -9.12 -3.59
N SER A 151 -3.56 -9.53 -3.84
CA SER A 151 -3.15 -9.96 -5.18
C SER A 151 -3.84 -11.26 -5.61
N GLY A 152 -3.98 -12.23 -4.71
CA GLY A 152 -4.55 -13.54 -5.03
C GLY A 152 -6.03 -13.48 -5.34
N VAL A 153 -6.82 -12.80 -4.50
CA VAL A 153 -8.27 -12.63 -4.69
C VAL A 153 -8.53 -11.94 -6.02
N LEU A 154 -7.86 -10.80 -6.27
CA LEU A 154 -8.10 -10.07 -7.49
C LEU A 154 -7.62 -10.85 -8.73
N ALA A 155 -6.43 -11.45 -8.69
CA ALA A 155 -5.93 -12.22 -9.82
C ALA A 155 -6.86 -13.41 -10.13
N ALA A 156 -7.44 -14.05 -9.12
CA ALA A 156 -8.43 -15.11 -9.32
C ALA A 156 -9.73 -14.59 -9.96
N VAL A 157 -10.22 -13.42 -9.52
CA VAL A 157 -11.39 -12.74 -10.13
C VAL A 157 -11.12 -12.37 -11.59
N GLU A 158 -9.90 -11.95 -11.91
CA GLU A 158 -9.43 -11.67 -13.27
C GLU A 158 -9.15 -12.94 -14.09
N GLY A 159 -9.37 -14.13 -13.52
CA GLY A 159 -9.27 -15.40 -14.23
C GLY A 159 -7.89 -16.07 -14.22
N ALA A 160 -6.92 -15.56 -13.48
CA ALA A 160 -5.61 -16.19 -13.34
C ALA A 160 -5.73 -17.53 -12.60
N ARG A 161 -4.99 -18.55 -13.07
CA ARG A 161 -4.98 -19.91 -12.51
C ARG A 161 -3.57 -20.49 -12.44
N GLY A 162 -3.41 -21.55 -11.65
CA GLY A 162 -2.18 -22.34 -11.58
C GLY A 162 -0.94 -21.51 -11.22
N SER A 163 0.15 -21.71 -11.97
CA SER A 163 1.43 -21.05 -11.73
C SER A 163 1.38 -19.53 -11.87
N VAL A 164 0.49 -18.99 -12.71
CA VAL A 164 0.31 -17.54 -12.88
C VAL A 164 -0.28 -16.93 -11.61
N LEU A 165 -1.33 -17.56 -11.06
CA LEU A 165 -1.93 -17.13 -9.79
C LEU A 165 -0.91 -17.17 -8.66
N ALA A 166 -0.17 -18.28 -8.51
CA ALA A 166 0.86 -18.42 -7.49
C ALA A 166 1.95 -17.33 -7.61
N LYS A 167 2.39 -17.01 -8.84
CA LYS A 167 3.38 -15.95 -9.09
C LYS A 167 2.85 -14.57 -8.70
N LEU A 168 1.60 -14.24 -9.05
CA LEU A 168 0.99 -12.95 -8.72
C LEU A 168 0.76 -12.80 -7.22
N THR A 169 0.31 -13.86 -6.55
CA THR A 169 0.16 -13.93 -5.09
C THR A 169 1.52 -13.75 -4.40
N GLY A 170 2.54 -14.50 -4.83
CA GLY A 170 3.89 -14.42 -4.25
C GLY A 170 4.54 -13.06 -4.45
N LYS A 171 4.44 -12.48 -5.66
CA LYS A 171 4.90 -11.11 -5.92
C LYS A 171 4.14 -10.09 -5.05
N GLY A 172 2.83 -10.28 -4.90
CA GLY A 172 1.99 -9.49 -4.01
C GLY A 172 2.47 -9.50 -2.56
N ALA A 173 2.74 -10.68 -2.03
CA ALA A 173 3.24 -10.87 -0.68
C ALA A 173 4.56 -10.13 -0.45
N LEU A 174 5.54 -10.34 -1.33
CA LEU A 174 6.86 -9.71 -1.20
C LEU A 174 6.77 -8.18 -1.32
N SER A 175 6.05 -7.68 -2.33
CA SER A 175 5.94 -6.24 -2.61
C SER A 175 5.20 -5.51 -1.48
N ILE A 176 4.00 -5.97 -1.11
CA ILE A 176 3.17 -5.31 -0.09
C ILE A 176 3.76 -5.51 1.32
N GLY A 177 4.32 -6.68 1.63
CA GLY A 177 5.02 -6.92 2.89
C GLY A 177 6.16 -5.93 3.10
N THR A 178 6.99 -5.73 2.08
CA THR A 178 8.11 -4.77 2.10
C THR A 178 7.61 -3.34 2.22
N VAL A 179 6.61 -2.96 1.42
CA VAL A 179 6.04 -1.61 1.42
C VAL A 179 5.46 -1.25 2.79
N ILE A 180 4.64 -2.14 3.37
CA ILE A 180 4.00 -1.90 4.67
C ILE A 180 5.04 -1.86 5.78
N ALA A 181 5.98 -2.81 5.81
CA ALA A 181 7.01 -2.84 6.84
C ALA A 181 7.84 -1.56 6.85
N VAL A 182 8.30 -1.11 5.68
CA VAL A 182 9.07 0.13 5.55
C VAL A 182 8.24 1.35 5.90
N GLN A 183 7.02 1.46 5.37
CA GLN A 183 6.17 2.62 5.61
C GLN A 183 5.82 2.75 7.10
N VAL A 184 5.34 1.68 7.73
CA VAL A 184 4.86 1.72 9.12
C VAL A 184 6.01 1.99 10.09
N THR A 185 7.13 1.29 9.91
CA THR A 185 8.29 1.47 10.81
C THR A 185 8.96 2.82 10.64
N THR A 186 9.07 3.34 9.40
CA THR A 186 9.66 4.66 9.16
C THR A 186 8.70 5.77 9.61
N CYS A 187 7.41 5.65 9.33
CA CYS A 187 6.40 6.62 9.75
C CYS A 187 6.29 6.70 11.27
N ALA A 188 6.34 5.55 11.98
CA ALA A 188 6.39 5.54 13.43
C ALA A 188 7.62 6.27 13.97
N LYS A 189 8.81 6.07 13.38
CA LYS A 189 10.02 6.81 13.77
C LYS A 189 9.92 8.32 13.52
N THR A 190 9.28 8.72 12.43
CA THR A 190 9.14 10.14 12.05
C THR A 190 8.08 10.87 12.89
N LEU A 191 6.96 10.22 13.21
CA LEU A 191 5.83 10.83 13.92
C LEU A 191 5.86 10.62 15.44
N MET A 192 6.54 9.57 15.91
CA MET A 192 6.76 9.29 17.33
C MET A 192 8.26 9.21 17.60
N PRO A 193 9.02 10.33 17.45
CA PRO A 193 10.42 10.33 17.80
C PRO A 193 10.54 9.91 19.27
N ALA A 194 11.42 8.95 19.54
CA ALA A 194 11.68 8.47 20.90
C ALA A 194 11.88 9.68 21.82
N LYS A 195 11.13 9.72 22.93
CA LYS A 195 11.43 10.65 24.01
C LYS A 195 12.90 10.41 24.40
N ALA A 196 13.74 11.41 24.14
CA ALA A 196 15.10 11.47 24.64
C ALA A 196 15.08 11.65 26.16
#